data_AF-A0A7S4HSU2-F1
#
_entry.id   AF-A0A7S4HSU2-F1
#
_cell.length_a   1.000
_cell.length_b   1.000
_cell.length_c   1.000
_cell.angle_alpha   90.00
_cell.angle_beta   90.00
_cell.angle_gamma   90.00
#
_symmetry.space_group_name_H-M   'P 1'
#
loop_
_entity.id
_entity.type
_entity.pdbx_description
1 polymer ?
#
loop_
_entity_poly.entity_id
_entity_poly.type
_entity_poly.pdbx_seq_one_letter_code
_entity_poly.pdbx_strand_id
1 'polypeptide(L)'
;RRGSGGGGGKGEGEGEGKGGGGGGSSGISHGDLVQAALRMGAAQLLFLTDKTPPYAAVKETVEALRSEGKIHRERGRRALPESAIKFVNAVLRRVQREGAELLEEHTSPRDNVAGWLAKEWTESWGEEATRRMCERMMNEPRINLTPRFLFSPRLSGGERTAKLEGLRDALGEGAVILPQGSIR
;
A
#
# COMPACT_ATOMS: atom_id res chain seq x y z
N ARG A 1 -11.07 -69.17 -8.85
CA ARG A 1 -10.48 -68.95 -7.51
C ARG A 1 -9.58 -67.71 -7.61
N ARG A 2 -9.90 -66.66 -6.84
CA ARG A 2 -9.04 -65.59 -6.25
C ARG A 2 -7.64 -65.44 -6.90
N GLY A 3 -7.24 -64.33 -7.51
CA GLY A 3 -7.21 -62.97 -6.96
C GLY A 3 -5.86 -62.72 -6.26
N SER A 4 -5.00 -61.88 -6.85
CA SER A 4 -3.94 -61.04 -6.23
C SER A 4 -3.17 -60.37 -7.37
N GLY A 5 -3.04 -59.04 -7.52
CA GLY A 5 -2.77 -58.04 -6.50
C GLY A 5 -1.29 -57.62 -6.61
N GLY A 6 -0.97 -56.69 -7.51
CA GLY A 6 0.37 -56.11 -7.67
C GLY A 6 0.24 -54.61 -7.92
N GLY A 7 0.40 -53.84 -6.84
CA GLY A 7 0.15 -52.40 -6.79
C GLY A 7 1.28 -51.56 -7.38
N GLY A 8 0.90 -50.48 -8.06
CA GLY A 8 1.80 -49.41 -8.46
C GLY A 8 2.03 -48.45 -7.29
N GLY A 9 3.25 -48.44 -6.76
CA GLY A 9 3.76 -47.36 -5.93
C GLY A 9 4.35 -46.27 -6.81
N LYS A 10 3.68 -45.12 -6.91
CA LYS A 10 4.30 -43.87 -7.37
C LYS A 10 5.07 -43.31 -6.18
N GLY A 11 6.40 -43.36 -6.26
CA GLY A 11 7.29 -42.67 -5.34
C GLY A 11 7.20 -41.16 -5.57
N GLU A 12 6.87 -40.45 -4.50
CA GLU A 12 6.99 -39.01 -4.34
C GLU A 12 8.48 -38.65 -4.37
N GLY A 13 8.86 -37.78 -5.31
CA GLY A 13 10.18 -37.15 -5.36
C GLY A 13 10.03 -35.69 -4.97
N GLU A 14 10.16 -35.42 -3.66
CA GLU A 14 10.35 -34.08 -3.13
C GLU A 14 11.72 -33.56 -3.59
N GLY A 15 11.70 -32.72 -4.63
CA GLY A 15 12.85 -31.93 -5.04
C GLY A 15 12.92 -30.66 -4.22
N GLU A 16 13.60 -30.72 -3.07
CA GLU A 16 14.08 -29.53 -2.34
C GLU A 16 15.08 -28.75 -3.22
N GLY A 17 14.55 -27.81 -4.00
CA GLY A 17 15.32 -26.81 -4.70
C GLY A 17 15.89 -25.79 -3.71
N LYS A 18 17.14 -26.05 -3.29
CA LYS A 18 18.01 -25.15 -2.52
C LYS A 18 17.81 -23.67 -2.88
N GLY A 19 17.35 -22.90 -1.91
CA GLY A 19 17.40 -21.44 -1.92
C GLY A 19 18.85 -20.97 -1.96
N GLY A 20 19.31 -20.61 -3.17
CA GLY A 20 20.56 -19.91 -3.39
C GLY A 20 20.40 -18.46 -2.93
N GLY A 21 20.90 -18.16 -1.73
CA GLY A 21 21.16 -16.80 -1.28
C GLY A 21 22.14 -16.11 -2.23
N GLY A 22 21.66 -15.04 -2.89
CA GLY A 22 22.45 -14.16 -3.73
C GLY A 22 22.06 -12.72 -3.46
N GLY A 23 22.40 -12.21 -2.28
CA GLY A 23 22.29 -10.79 -1.93
C GLY A 23 23.32 -9.95 -2.69
N GLY A 24 23.16 -9.85 -4.00
CA GLY A 24 23.81 -8.82 -4.80
C GLY A 24 23.00 -7.55 -4.73
N SER A 25 23.63 -6.40 -4.45
CA SER A 25 23.01 -5.08 -4.47
C SER A 25 22.31 -4.84 -5.82
N SER A 26 21.01 -5.15 -5.88
CA SER A 26 20.20 -5.02 -7.09
C SER A 26 19.86 -3.55 -7.27
N GLY A 27 20.67 -2.84 -8.07
CA GLY A 27 20.29 -1.53 -8.56
C GLY A 27 18.90 -1.62 -9.21
N ILE A 28 18.08 -0.59 -8.99
CA ILE A 28 16.71 -0.49 -9.53
C ILE A 28 16.75 -0.77 -11.04
N SER A 29 15.97 -1.74 -11.51
CA SER A 29 15.92 -2.08 -12.93
C SER A 29 15.12 -1.05 -13.72
N HIS A 30 15.29 -1.03 -15.05
CA HIS A 30 14.45 -0.22 -15.92
C HIS A 30 12.96 -0.57 -15.80
N GLY A 31 12.64 -1.85 -15.59
CA GLY A 31 11.27 -2.32 -15.37
C GLY A 31 10.68 -1.75 -14.08
N ASP A 32 11.46 -1.72 -13.01
CA ASP A 32 11.04 -1.17 -11.72
C ASP A 32 10.76 0.33 -11.83
N LEU A 33 11.61 1.08 -12.54
CA LEU A 33 11.40 2.52 -12.79
C LEU A 33 10.12 2.79 -13.58
N VAL A 34 9.87 2.02 -14.63
CA VAL A 34 8.64 2.13 -15.43
C VAL A 34 7.41 1.81 -14.57
N GLN A 35 7.47 0.74 -13.78
CA GLN A 35 6.35 0.35 -12.92
C GLN A 35 6.09 1.41 -11.82
N ALA A 36 7.14 1.94 -11.20
CA ALA A 36 7.04 2.99 -10.21
C ALA A 36 6.42 4.27 -10.81
N ALA A 37 6.87 4.69 -11.99
CA ALA A 37 6.34 5.86 -12.68
C ALA A 37 4.87 5.68 -13.08
N LEU A 38 4.49 4.50 -13.60
CA LEU A 38 3.09 4.20 -13.93
C LEU A 38 2.19 4.25 -12.70
N ARG A 39 2.61 3.64 -11.58
CA ARG A 39 1.85 3.67 -10.32
C ARG A 39 1.72 5.08 -9.77
N MET A 40 2.81 5.84 -9.75
CA MET A 40 2.83 7.23 -9.27
C MET A 40 1.92 8.12 -10.12
N GLY A 41 2.08 8.09 -11.44
CA GLY A 41 1.28 8.90 -12.36
C GLY A 41 -0.20 8.50 -12.33
N ALA A 42 -0.50 7.20 -12.28
CA ALA A 42 -1.88 6.73 -12.13
C ALA A 42 -2.48 7.19 -10.80
N ALA A 43 -1.73 7.14 -9.70
CA ALA A 43 -2.21 7.60 -8.40
C ALA A 43 -2.53 9.10 -8.40
N GLN A 44 -1.69 9.93 -9.04
CA GLN A 44 -1.97 11.35 -9.22
C GLN A 44 -3.25 11.59 -10.04
N LEU A 45 -3.41 10.84 -11.15
CA LEU A 45 -4.56 10.99 -12.04
C LEU A 45 -5.88 10.52 -11.42
N LEU A 46 -5.85 9.49 -10.58
CA LEU A 46 -7.06 8.82 -10.08
C LEU A 46 -7.46 9.25 -8.67
N PHE A 47 -6.50 9.60 -7.81
CA PHE A 47 -6.77 9.87 -6.39
C PHE A 47 -6.42 11.30 -5.94
N LEU A 48 -5.66 12.06 -6.72
CA LEU A 48 -5.23 13.43 -6.39
C LEU A 48 -5.80 14.48 -7.37
N THR A 49 -7.00 14.23 -7.86
CA THR A 49 -7.69 15.03 -8.89
C THR A 49 -7.98 16.47 -8.42
N ASP A 50 -8.08 16.69 -7.11
CA ASP A 50 -8.27 17.98 -6.47
C ASP A 50 -6.99 18.83 -6.42
N LYS A 51 -5.81 18.20 -6.47
CA LYS A 51 -4.51 18.86 -6.26
C LYS A 51 -3.69 19.01 -7.53
N THR A 52 -3.84 18.09 -8.49
CA THR A 52 -2.97 18.05 -9.68
C THR A 52 -3.80 17.98 -10.96
N PRO A 53 -3.70 18.98 -11.85
CA PRO A 53 -4.31 18.91 -13.17
C PRO A 53 -3.83 17.68 -13.96
N PRO A 54 -4.70 16.95 -14.69
CA PRO A 54 -4.31 15.71 -15.34
C PRO A 54 -3.12 15.83 -16.31
N TYR A 55 -3.04 16.93 -17.06
CA TYR A 55 -1.92 17.16 -17.97
C TYR A 55 -0.58 17.32 -17.23
N ALA A 56 -0.61 17.89 -16.01
CA ALA A 56 0.56 18.13 -15.20
C ALA A 56 1.09 16.81 -14.63
N ALA A 57 0.22 15.95 -14.10
CA ALA A 57 0.58 14.62 -13.59
C ALA A 57 1.34 13.78 -14.64
N VAL A 58 0.84 13.74 -15.89
CA VAL A 58 1.51 13.03 -16.99
C VAL A 58 2.86 13.66 -17.33
N LYS A 59 2.89 14.99 -17.47
CA LYS A 59 4.10 15.72 -17.86
C LYS A 59 5.21 15.55 -16.81
N GLU A 60 4.90 15.77 -15.54
CA GLU A 60 5.86 15.68 -14.43
C GLU A 60 6.41 14.26 -14.29
N THR A 61 5.56 13.24 -14.42
CA THR A 61 6.00 11.84 -14.39
C THR A 61 7.01 11.53 -15.50
N VAL A 62 6.77 12.03 -16.72
CA VAL A 62 7.68 11.86 -17.86
C VAL A 62 8.98 12.64 -17.66
N GLU A 63 8.90 13.87 -17.13
CA GLU A 63 10.07 14.70 -16.84
C GLU A 63 10.94 14.10 -15.71
N ALA A 64 10.32 13.47 -14.71
CA ALA A 64 11.01 12.74 -13.66
C ALA A 64 11.85 11.59 -14.24
N LEU A 65 11.28 10.77 -15.13
CA LEU A 65 12.00 9.68 -15.82
C LEU A 65 13.15 10.21 -16.68
N ARG A 66 12.97 11.32 -17.39
CA ARG A 66 14.05 11.94 -18.18
C ARG A 66 15.18 12.47 -17.30
N SER A 67 14.84 13.01 -16.14
CA SER A 67 15.80 13.55 -15.17
C SER A 67 16.59 12.42 -14.50
N GLU A 68 15.91 11.33 -14.12
CA GLU A 68 16.54 10.10 -13.67
C GLU A 68 17.55 9.59 -14.71
N GLY A 69 17.16 9.56 -15.99
CA GLY A 69 18.05 9.14 -17.06
C GLY A 69 19.31 10.02 -17.21
N LYS A 70 19.23 11.32 -16.90
CA LYS A 70 20.41 12.21 -16.86
C LYS A 70 21.36 11.81 -15.73
N ILE A 71 20.83 11.61 -14.52
CA ILE A 71 21.59 11.17 -13.35
C ILE A 71 22.27 9.82 -13.61
N HIS A 72 21.57 8.89 -14.26
CA HIS A 72 22.15 7.60 -14.62
C HIS A 72 23.31 7.73 -15.60
N ARG A 73 23.18 8.57 -16.64
CA ARG A 73 24.29 8.84 -17.58
C ARG A 73 25.51 9.45 -16.88
N GLU A 74 25.30 10.42 -16.00
CA GLU A 74 26.38 11.06 -15.22
C GLU A 74 27.11 10.06 -14.32
N ARG A 75 26.40 9.04 -13.82
CA ARG A 75 26.95 7.96 -12.99
C ARG A 75 27.48 6.76 -13.80
N GLY A 76 27.59 6.87 -15.13
CA GLY A 76 28.04 5.78 -16.00
C GLY A 76 27.06 4.59 -16.07
N ARG A 77 25.80 4.77 -15.69
CA ARG A 77 24.74 3.76 -15.75
C ARG A 77 23.90 3.93 -17.01
N ARG A 78 23.28 2.84 -17.47
CA ARG A 78 22.36 2.87 -18.60
C ARG A 78 21.07 3.62 -18.22
N ALA A 79 20.80 4.71 -18.91
CA ALA A 79 19.53 5.42 -18.81
C ALA A 79 18.37 4.61 -19.39
N LEU A 80 17.16 4.90 -18.91
CA LEU A 80 15.94 4.38 -19.49
C LEU A 80 15.83 4.81 -20.98
N PRO A 81 15.52 3.91 -21.91
CA PRO A 81 15.38 4.27 -23.32
C PRO A 81 14.15 5.16 -23.54
N GLU A 82 14.23 6.07 -24.51
CA GLU A 82 13.13 7.00 -24.82
C GLU A 82 11.84 6.26 -25.23
N SER A 83 11.94 5.06 -25.79
CA SER A 83 10.77 4.21 -26.11
C SER A 83 9.97 3.84 -24.86
N ALA A 84 10.63 3.54 -23.74
CA ALA A 84 9.96 3.23 -22.48
C ALA A 84 9.29 4.48 -21.88
N ILE A 85 9.93 5.65 -22.01
CA ILE A 85 9.34 6.93 -21.58
C ILE A 85 8.08 7.26 -22.39
N LYS A 86 8.13 7.07 -23.72
CA LYS A 86 6.97 7.22 -24.60
C LYS A 86 5.84 6.24 -24.26
N PHE A 87 6.20 5.00 -23.92
CA PHE A 87 5.23 4.00 -23.45
C PHE A 87 4.53 4.47 -22.17
N VAL A 88 5.27 4.94 -21.16
CA VAL A 88 4.68 5.49 -19.92
C VAL A 88 3.71 6.63 -20.22
N ASN A 89 4.10 7.60 -21.05
CA ASN A 89 3.21 8.70 -21.46
C ASN A 89 1.94 8.20 -22.15
N ALA A 90 2.05 7.22 -23.05
CA ALA A 90 0.90 6.66 -23.76
C ALA A 90 -0.07 5.95 -22.80
N VAL A 91 0.45 5.15 -21.87
CA VAL A 91 -0.36 4.44 -20.87
C VAL A 91 -1.03 5.44 -19.93
N LEU A 92 -0.32 6.43 -19.39
CA LEU A 92 -0.91 7.42 -18.50
C LEU A 92 -1.98 8.27 -19.20
N ARG A 93 -1.81 8.58 -20.49
CA ARG A 93 -2.86 9.24 -21.28
C ARG A 93 -4.10 8.37 -21.47
N ARG A 94 -3.95 7.05 -21.48
CA ARG A 94 -5.08 6.12 -21.49
C ARG A 94 -5.77 6.11 -20.13
N VAL A 95 -5.00 5.97 -19.04
CA VAL A 95 -5.52 6.05 -17.66
C VAL A 95 -6.26 7.36 -17.42
N GLN A 96 -5.76 8.48 -17.94
CA GLN A 96 -6.44 9.77 -17.84
C GLN A 96 -7.85 9.77 -18.45
N ARG A 97 -8.09 9.02 -19.53
CA ARG A 97 -9.38 9.00 -20.23
C ARG A 97 -10.34 7.95 -19.68
N GLU A 98 -9.81 6.77 -19.36
CA GLU A 98 -10.60 5.55 -19.11
C GLU A 98 -10.45 5.06 -17.65
N GLY A 99 -9.50 5.61 -16.90
CA GLY A 99 -9.06 5.01 -15.63
C GLY A 99 -10.04 5.17 -14.48
N ALA A 100 -10.84 6.24 -14.43
CA ALA A 100 -11.83 6.44 -13.37
C ALA A 100 -12.95 5.38 -13.46
N GLU A 101 -13.46 5.14 -14.67
CA GLU A 101 -14.48 4.11 -14.95
C GLU A 101 -13.94 2.72 -14.65
N LEU A 102 -12.73 2.39 -15.14
CA LEU A 102 -12.08 1.10 -14.86
C LEU A 102 -11.83 0.87 -13.37
N LEU A 103 -11.50 1.93 -12.61
CA LEU A 103 -11.30 1.83 -11.16
C LEU A 103 -12.62 1.49 -10.46
N GLU A 104 -13.70 2.17 -10.81
CA GLU A 104 -15.02 1.95 -10.22
C GLU A 104 -15.59 0.56 -10.56
N GLU A 105 -15.42 0.09 -11.79
CA GLU A 105 -15.98 -1.18 -12.26
C GLU A 105 -15.23 -2.43 -11.79
N HIS A 106 -13.91 -2.31 -11.57
CA HIS A 106 -13.04 -3.48 -11.43
C HIS A 106 -12.28 -3.55 -10.10
N THR A 107 -12.48 -2.60 -9.19
CA THR A 107 -11.76 -2.61 -7.91
C THR A 107 -12.69 -2.53 -6.71
N SER A 108 -12.20 -3.07 -5.60
CA SER A 108 -12.87 -3.10 -4.32
C SER A 108 -11.89 -2.78 -3.19
N PRO A 109 -12.36 -2.36 -2.01
CA PRO A 109 -11.51 -2.20 -0.83
C PRO A 109 -10.66 -3.43 -0.50
N ARG A 110 -11.15 -4.64 -0.82
CA ARG A 110 -10.44 -5.90 -0.56
C ARG A 110 -9.15 -6.04 -1.38
N ASP A 111 -9.07 -5.41 -2.56
CA ASP A 111 -7.87 -5.48 -3.42
C ASP A 111 -6.66 -4.76 -2.82
N ASN A 112 -6.89 -3.93 -1.79
CA ASN A 112 -5.83 -3.27 -1.03
C ASN A 112 -5.28 -4.14 0.12
N VAL A 113 -5.80 -5.36 0.30
CA VAL A 113 -5.40 -6.31 1.35
C VAL A 113 -4.78 -7.55 0.71
N ALA A 114 -3.68 -8.04 1.28
CA ALA A 114 -3.06 -9.26 0.79
C ALA A 114 -4.03 -10.46 0.86
N GLY A 115 -4.09 -11.28 -0.20
CA GLY A 115 -5.08 -12.35 -0.30
C GLY A 115 -5.04 -13.36 0.85
N TRP A 116 -3.84 -13.67 1.37
CA TRP A 116 -3.69 -14.53 2.55
C TRP A 116 -4.32 -13.90 3.81
N LEU A 117 -4.16 -12.60 4.00
CA LEU A 117 -4.68 -11.89 5.17
C LEU A 117 -6.21 -11.80 5.15
N ALA A 118 -6.77 -11.49 3.97
CA ALA A 118 -8.22 -11.48 3.80
C ALA A 118 -8.84 -12.87 4.08
N LYS A 119 -8.15 -13.95 3.69
CA LYS A 119 -8.57 -15.32 3.98
C LYS A 119 -8.55 -15.61 5.49
N GLU A 120 -7.45 -15.33 6.16
CA GLU A 120 -7.32 -15.53 7.63
C GLU A 120 -8.39 -14.75 8.41
N TRP A 121 -8.70 -13.53 7.98
CA TRP A 121 -9.75 -12.72 8.59
C TRP A 121 -11.14 -13.30 8.39
N THR A 122 -11.45 -13.77 7.18
CA THR A 122 -12.74 -14.41 6.88
C THR A 122 -12.90 -15.70 7.68
N GLU A 123 -11.84 -16.49 7.86
CA GLU A 123 -11.88 -17.72 8.67
C GLU A 123 -12.09 -17.42 10.16
N SER A 124 -11.45 -16.36 10.68
CA SER A 124 -11.51 -16.00 12.11
C SER A 124 -12.78 -15.25 12.50
N TRP A 125 -13.27 -14.34 11.65
CA TRP A 125 -14.33 -13.38 11.99
C TRP A 125 -15.50 -13.34 10.99
N GLY A 126 -15.44 -14.14 9.93
CA GLY A 126 -16.48 -14.21 8.91
C GLY A 126 -16.40 -13.09 7.87
N GLU A 127 -17.11 -13.29 6.76
CA GLU A 127 -17.01 -12.44 5.57
C GLU A 127 -17.46 -10.99 5.82
N GLU A 128 -18.54 -10.79 6.59
CA GLU A 128 -19.07 -9.46 6.88
C GLU A 128 -18.10 -8.62 7.73
N ALA A 129 -17.41 -9.24 8.69
CA ALA A 129 -16.40 -8.54 9.50
C ALA A 129 -15.18 -8.18 8.64
N THR A 130 -14.70 -9.11 7.80
CA THR A 130 -13.61 -8.86 6.84
C THR A 130 -13.94 -7.72 5.91
N ARG A 131 -15.14 -7.70 5.33
CA ARG A 131 -15.62 -6.63 4.45
C ARG A 131 -15.53 -5.26 5.15
N ARG A 132 -16.06 -5.16 6.39
CA ARG A 132 -16.01 -3.92 7.18
C ARG A 132 -14.58 -3.48 7.48
N MET A 133 -13.66 -4.40 7.75
CA MET A 133 -12.25 -4.07 7.98
C MET A 133 -11.61 -3.49 6.73
N CYS A 134 -11.78 -4.14 5.57
CA CYS A 134 -11.28 -3.64 4.29
C CYS A 134 -11.83 -2.24 3.97
N GLU A 135 -13.14 -2.03 4.14
CA GLU A 135 -13.78 -0.72 3.93
C GLU A 135 -13.24 0.35 4.89
N ARG A 136 -13.03 0.00 6.16
CA ARG A 136 -12.48 0.94 7.13
C ARG A 136 -11.06 1.37 6.79
N MET A 137 -10.22 0.46 6.31
CA MET A 137 -8.83 0.73 5.92
C MET A 137 -8.70 1.72 4.75
N MET A 138 -9.75 1.88 3.93
CA MET A 138 -9.75 2.86 2.84
C MET A 138 -9.95 4.31 3.30
N ASN A 139 -10.37 4.52 4.55
CA ASN A 139 -10.56 5.86 5.09
C ASN A 139 -9.26 6.40 5.68
N GLU A 140 -9.11 7.72 5.67
CA GLU A 140 -7.97 8.38 6.30
C GLU A 140 -7.90 8.02 7.81
N PRO A 141 -6.76 7.52 8.30
CA PRO A 141 -6.62 7.14 9.69
C PRO A 141 -6.63 8.37 10.59
N ARG A 142 -7.31 8.26 11.73
CA ARG A 142 -7.24 9.28 12.77
C ARG A 142 -5.86 9.25 13.44
N ILE A 143 -5.33 10.44 13.74
CA ILE A 143 -4.13 10.57 14.56
C ILE A 143 -4.49 10.24 16.00
N ASN A 144 -3.79 9.26 16.59
CA ASN A 144 -3.92 8.91 18.00
C ASN A 144 -2.72 9.46 18.77
N LEU A 145 -2.99 10.24 19.81
CA LEU A 145 -1.97 10.85 20.65
C LEU A 145 -2.09 10.34 22.08
N THR A 146 -0.97 9.93 22.67
CA THR A 146 -0.89 9.56 24.09
C THR A 146 0.07 10.51 24.81
N PRO A 147 -0.43 11.56 25.47
CA PRO A 147 0.41 12.54 26.14
C PRO A 147 1.22 11.93 27.28
N ARG A 148 2.51 12.28 27.36
CA ARG A 148 3.42 11.78 28.41
C ARG A 148 2.92 12.04 29.83
N PHE A 149 2.22 13.17 30.05
CA PHE A 149 1.76 13.55 31.39
C PHE A 149 0.70 12.61 31.96
N LEU A 150 0.06 11.77 31.15
CA LEU A 150 -0.87 10.73 31.63
C LEU A 150 -0.17 9.76 32.60
N PHE A 151 1.11 9.51 32.36
CA PHE A 151 1.94 8.60 33.15
C PHE A 151 2.75 9.31 34.24
N SER A 152 2.57 10.62 34.42
CA SER A 152 3.30 11.36 35.46
C SER A 152 2.78 10.96 36.84
N PRO A 153 3.64 10.45 37.75
CA PRO A 153 3.24 10.16 39.12
C PRO A 153 2.99 11.43 39.94
N ARG A 154 3.41 12.59 39.42
CA ARG A 154 3.26 13.89 40.08
C ARG A 154 1.89 14.54 39.86
N LEU A 155 1.06 13.97 38.98
CA LEU A 155 -0.26 14.52 38.68
C LEU A 155 -1.33 13.58 39.23
N SER A 156 -2.29 14.17 39.94
CA SER A 156 -3.53 13.51 40.33
C SER A 156 -4.38 13.14 39.12
N GLY A 157 -5.42 12.33 39.35
CA GLY A 157 -6.42 12.02 38.31
C GLY A 157 -7.10 13.28 37.76
N GLY A 158 -7.55 14.17 38.66
CA GLY A 158 -8.22 15.42 38.27
C GLY A 158 -7.32 16.36 37.45
N GLU A 159 -6.05 16.50 37.82
CA GLU A 159 -5.09 17.32 37.06
C GLU A 159 -4.80 16.75 35.66
N ARG A 160 -4.79 15.42 35.51
CA ARG A 160 -4.65 14.78 34.20
C ARG A 160 -5.86 15.04 33.32
N THR A 161 -7.07 14.93 33.86
CA THR A 161 -8.31 15.22 33.13
C THR A 161 -8.35 16.66 32.68
N ALA A 162 -8.06 17.63 33.57
CA ALA A 162 -8.02 19.05 33.20
C ALA A 162 -7.00 19.34 32.08
N LYS A 163 -5.82 18.68 32.11
CA LYS A 163 -4.83 18.81 31.04
C LYS A 163 -5.28 18.17 29.72
N LEU A 164 -6.01 17.05 29.76
CA LEU A 164 -6.57 16.43 28.56
C LEU A 164 -7.63 17.33 27.91
N GLU A 165 -8.52 17.92 28.72
CA GLU A 165 -9.53 18.86 28.25
C GLU A 165 -8.88 20.07 27.59
N GLY A 166 -7.89 20.69 28.25
CA GLY A 166 -7.14 21.79 27.65
C GLY A 166 -6.40 21.41 26.37
N LEU A 167 -5.90 20.17 26.25
CA LEU A 167 -5.29 19.67 25.03
C LEU A 167 -6.33 19.45 23.92
N ARG A 168 -7.51 18.91 24.24
CA ARG A 168 -8.61 18.76 23.29
C ARG A 168 -9.00 20.12 22.71
N ASP A 169 -9.19 21.11 23.57
CA ASP A 169 -9.60 22.45 23.15
C ASP A 169 -8.54 23.11 22.26
N ALA A 170 -7.25 22.89 22.54
CA ALA A 170 -6.15 23.35 21.70
C ALA A 170 -6.06 22.64 20.33
N LEU A 171 -6.48 21.37 20.24
CA LEU A 171 -6.47 20.59 19.00
C LEU A 171 -7.72 20.84 18.13
N GLY A 172 -8.76 21.45 18.69
CA GLY A 172 -9.97 21.87 17.99
C GLY A 172 -11.09 20.82 17.99
N GLU A 173 -12.18 21.14 17.30
CA GLU A 173 -13.48 20.45 17.38
C GLU A 173 -13.46 18.97 16.97
N GLY A 174 -12.46 18.55 16.18
CA GLY A 174 -12.30 17.14 15.77
C GLY A 174 -11.64 16.24 16.81
N ALA A 175 -11.13 16.81 17.91
CA ALA A 175 -10.42 16.06 18.95
C ALA A 175 -11.41 15.40 19.92
N VAL A 176 -11.21 14.10 20.15
CA VAL A 176 -12.03 13.32 21.08
C VAL A 176 -11.13 12.68 22.12
N ILE A 177 -11.47 12.89 23.40
CA ILE A 177 -10.81 12.19 24.50
C ILE A 177 -11.43 10.80 24.56
N LEU A 178 -10.63 9.78 24.30
CA LEU A 178 -11.06 8.39 24.44
C LEU A 178 -11.24 8.04 25.92
N PRO A 179 -12.28 7.27 26.27
CA PRO A 179 -12.50 6.83 27.65
C PRO A 179 -11.26 6.10 28.15
N GLN A 180 -10.76 6.53 29.30
CA GLN A 180 -9.61 5.91 29.96
C GLN A 180 -10.12 4.72 30.77
N GLY A 181 -9.75 3.50 30.38
CA GLY A 181 -10.17 2.28 31.07
C GLY A 181 -9.66 1.01 30.39
N SER A 182 -9.67 -0.10 31.13
CA SER A 182 -9.40 -1.41 30.55
C SER A 182 -10.52 -1.75 29.57
N ILE A 183 -10.18 -1.98 28.31
CA ILE A 183 -11.05 -2.68 27.37
C ILE A 183 -10.98 -4.16 27.78
N ARG A 184 -11.82 -4.56 28.73
CA ARG A 184 -12.03 -5.95 29.11
C ARG A 184 -13.48 -6.32 28.84
#